data_AF-A0A7W2IWL2-F1
#
_entry.id   AF-A0A7W2IWL2-F1
#
_cell.length_a   1.000
_cell.length_b   1.000
_cell.length_c   1.000
_cell.angle_alpha   90.00
_cell.angle_beta   90.00
_cell.angle_gamma   90.00
#
_symmetry.space_group_name_H-M   'P 1'
#
loop_
_entity.id
_entity.type
_entity.pdbx_description
1 polymer ?
#
loop_
_entity_poly.entity_id
_entity_poly.type
_entity_poly.pdbx_seq_one_letter_code
_entity_poly.pdbx_strand_id
1 'polypeptide(L)'
;MNHKEYRANFSKKVCEYITERFLSNFSRHDNIKSQNDYAKAVGLTSSTIGKIPKEKNYSIPLSTLASILKFENIEMDKFFGDFKKYCENERN
;
A
#
# COMPACT_ATOMS: atom_id res chain seq x y z
N MET A 1 -3.85 15.28 19.07
CA MET A 1 -2.78 14.59 18.31
C MET A 1 -1.87 15.66 17.73
N ASN A 2 -0.57 15.61 18.00
CA ASN A 2 0.39 16.56 17.44
C ASN A 2 0.71 16.24 15.96
N HIS A 3 1.40 17.14 15.24
CA HIS A 3 1.70 16.94 13.81
C HIS A 3 2.53 15.68 13.52
N LYS A 4 3.46 15.31 14.41
CA LYS A 4 4.30 14.11 14.24
C LYS A 4 3.47 12.84 14.38
N GLU A 5 2.61 12.79 15.38
CA GLU A 5 1.67 11.69 15.61
C GLU A 5 0.66 11.56 14.46
N TYR A 6 0.15 12.67 13.94
CA TYR A 6 -0.75 12.67 12.79
C TYR A 6 -0.09 12.04 11.57
N ARG A 7 1.11 12.50 11.22
CA ARG A 7 1.86 11.96 10.07
C ARG A 7 2.17 10.48 10.23
N ALA A 8 2.62 10.07 11.42
CA ALA A 8 2.90 8.66 11.70
C ALA A 8 1.66 7.78 11.57
N ASN A 9 0.52 8.22 12.13
CA ASN A 9 -0.75 7.50 12.03
C ASN A 9 -1.25 7.41 10.58
N PHE A 10 -1.17 8.53 9.84
CA PHE A 10 -1.54 8.55 8.43
C PHE A 10 -0.69 7.59 7.59
N SER A 11 0.65 7.67 7.70
CA SER A 11 1.56 6.77 6.99
C SER A 11 1.30 5.30 7.34
N LYS A 12 1.09 5.02 8.62
CA LYS A 12 0.74 3.68 9.10
C LYS A 12 -0.53 3.16 8.41
N LYS A 13 -1.63 3.93 8.44
CA LYS A 13 -2.89 3.53 7.80
C LYS A 13 -2.77 3.30 6.31
N VAL A 14 -2.00 4.12 5.60
CA VAL A 14 -1.75 3.93 4.17
C VAL A 14 -1.03 2.60 3.92
N CYS A 15 0.00 2.29 4.72
CA CYS A 15 0.73 1.03 4.62
C CYS A 15 -0.13 -0.20 4.96
N GLU A 16 -0.96 -0.12 6.00
CA GLU A 16 -1.93 -1.18 6.36
C GLU A 16 -2.90 -1.44 5.20
N TYR A 17 -3.52 -0.37 4.68
CA TYR A 17 -4.43 -0.46 3.56
C TYR A 17 -3.81 -1.07 2.30
N ILE A 18 -2.61 -0.63 1.92
CA ILE A 18 -1.88 -1.20 0.77
C ILE A 18 -1.56 -2.67 1.03
N THR A 19 -1.15 -3.01 2.25
CA THR A 19 -0.82 -4.39 2.63
C THR A 19 -2.04 -5.28 2.47
N GLU A 20 -3.17 -4.91 3.05
CA GLU A 20 -4.39 -5.70 2.98
C GLU A 20 -4.93 -5.80 1.55
N ARG A 21 -4.93 -4.69 0.82
CA ARG A 21 -5.54 -4.64 -0.51
C ARG A 21 -4.71 -5.36 -1.57
N PHE A 22 -3.38 -5.25 -1.52
CA PHE A 22 -2.49 -5.68 -2.60
C PHE A 22 -1.45 -6.72 -2.20
N LEU A 23 -1.00 -6.75 -0.94
CA LEU A 23 0.15 -7.56 -0.52
C LEU A 23 -0.22 -8.78 0.34
N SER A 24 -1.48 -8.89 0.78
CA SER A 24 -1.97 -9.98 1.64
C SER A 24 -2.22 -11.27 0.86
N ASN A 25 -2.59 -11.15 -0.42
CA ASN A 25 -2.85 -12.28 -1.30
C ASN A 25 -2.42 -11.99 -2.74
N PHE A 26 -1.21 -12.46 -3.09
CA PHE A 26 -0.65 -12.29 -4.43
C PHE A 26 -1.36 -13.13 -5.51
N SER A 27 -2.03 -14.22 -5.12
CA SER A 27 -2.72 -15.12 -6.07
C SER A 27 -3.92 -14.50 -6.77
N ARG A 28 -4.27 -13.24 -6.44
CA ARG A 28 -5.26 -12.43 -7.17
C ARG A 28 -4.86 -12.12 -8.60
N HIS A 29 -3.56 -12.17 -8.91
CA HIS A 29 -3.03 -11.91 -10.23
C HIS A 29 -2.50 -13.20 -10.85
N ASP A 30 -2.84 -13.43 -12.12
CA ASP A 30 -2.30 -14.56 -12.88
C ASP A 30 -0.76 -14.48 -12.90
N ASN A 31 -0.12 -15.58 -12.52
CA ASN A 31 1.35 -15.72 -12.45
C ASN A 31 2.07 -14.91 -11.36
N ILE A 32 1.37 -14.26 -10.43
CA ILE A 32 2.01 -13.67 -9.24
C ILE A 32 1.75 -14.56 -8.03
N LYS A 33 2.79 -15.23 -7.54
CA LYS A 33 2.69 -16.18 -6.42
C LYS A 33 3.47 -15.75 -5.19
N SER A 34 4.27 -14.70 -5.31
CA SER A 34 5.15 -14.24 -4.25
C SER A 34 5.32 -12.72 -4.27
N GLN A 35 5.82 -12.19 -3.15
CA GLN A 35 6.22 -10.78 -3.04
C GLN A 35 7.28 -10.40 -4.10
N ASN A 36 8.16 -11.34 -4.47
CA ASN A 36 9.20 -11.10 -5.47
C ASN A 36 8.61 -10.94 -6.87
N ASP A 37 7.61 -11.77 -7.21
CA ASP A 37 6.92 -11.66 -8.50
C ASP A 37 6.15 -10.34 -8.57
N TYR A 38 5.47 -9.97 -7.48
CA TYR A 38 4.76 -8.71 -7.38
C TYR A 38 5.71 -7.51 -7.52
N ALA A 39 6.84 -7.53 -6.80
CA ALA A 39 7.86 -6.49 -6.87
C ALA A 39 8.39 -6.29 -8.30
N LYS A 40 8.66 -7.38 -9.02
CA LYS A 40 9.06 -7.32 -10.44
C LYS A 40 7.95 -6.71 -11.31
N ALA A 41 6.71 -7.12 -11.11
CA ALA A 41 5.57 -6.65 -11.90
C ALA A 41 5.32 -5.14 -11.75
N VAL A 42 5.49 -4.60 -10.54
CA VAL A 42 5.37 -3.15 -10.28
C VAL A 42 6.67 -2.37 -10.57
N GLY A 43 7.75 -3.04 -10.97
CA GLY A 43 9.05 -2.41 -11.26
C GLY A 43 9.77 -1.89 -10.00
N LEU A 44 9.62 -2.57 -8.86
CA LEU A 44 10.25 -2.22 -7.58
C LEU A 44 11.11 -3.38 -7.06
N THR A 45 11.96 -3.07 -6.08
CA THR A 45 12.72 -4.10 -5.37
C THR A 45 11.83 -4.83 -4.36
N SER A 46 12.11 -6.11 -4.13
CA SER A 46 11.43 -6.88 -3.08
C SER A 46 11.60 -6.23 -1.70
N SER A 47 12.73 -5.56 -1.45
CA SER A 47 12.96 -4.83 -0.21
C SER A 47 12.01 -3.64 -0.07
N THR A 48 11.78 -2.85 -1.13
CA THR A 48 10.80 -1.74 -1.09
C THR A 48 9.40 -2.24 -0.78
N ILE A 49 8.94 -3.31 -1.44
CA ILE A 49 7.63 -3.90 -1.14
C ILE A 49 7.58 -4.46 0.28
N GLY A 50 8.66 -5.10 0.74
CA GLY A 50 8.73 -5.70 2.07
C GLY A 50 8.73 -4.69 3.22
N LYS A 51 9.06 -3.42 2.98
CA LYS A 51 9.01 -2.36 4.01
C LYS A 51 7.58 -1.96 4.35
N ILE A 52 6.69 -1.96 3.36
CA ILE A 52 5.31 -1.51 3.49
C ILE A 52 4.59 -2.20 4.67
N PRO A 53 4.58 -3.54 4.79
CA PRO A 53 3.90 -4.21 5.91
C PRO A 53 4.70 -4.22 7.23
N LYS A 54 6.01 -3.93 7.21
CA LYS A 54 6.91 -4.17 8.36
C LYS A 54 7.26 -2.93 9.15
N GLU A 55 7.40 -1.80 8.49
CA GLU A 55 7.94 -0.58 9.11
C GLU A 55 6.80 0.29 9.65
N LYS A 56 6.70 0.37 10.99
CA LYS A 56 5.64 1.07 11.76
C LYS A 56 5.38 2.53 11.34
N ASN A 57 6.37 3.20 10.73
CA ASN A 57 6.28 4.61 10.32
C ASN A 57 6.79 4.83 8.88
N TYR A 58 6.76 3.79 8.03
CA TYR A 58 7.21 3.95 6.65
C TYR A 58 6.32 4.93 5.91
N SER A 59 6.92 6.03 5.46
CA SER A 59 6.28 6.99 4.58
C SER A 59 6.50 6.53 3.14
N ILE A 60 5.52 5.84 2.56
CA ILE A 60 5.62 5.36 1.18
C ILE A 60 5.91 6.54 0.22
N PRO A 61 6.96 6.46 -0.61
CA PRO A 61 7.19 7.46 -1.66
C PRO A 61 6.01 7.47 -2.65
N LEU A 62 5.62 8.65 -3.12
CA LEU A 62 4.56 8.76 -4.13
C LEU A 62 4.89 8.01 -5.43
N SER A 63 6.17 7.92 -5.79
CA SER A 63 6.63 7.10 -6.92
C SER A 63 6.34 5.61 -6.72
N THR A 64 6.58 5.09 -5.52
CA THR A 64 6.25 3.70 -5.14
C THR A 64 4.74 3.47 -5.22
N LEU A 65 3.94 4.40 -4.70
CA LEU A 65 2.48 4.33 -4.81
C LEU A 65 2.05 4.35 -6.28
N ALA A 66 2.60 5.24 -7.11
CA ALA A 66 2.26 5.36 -8.52
C ALA A 66 2.58 4.06 -9.30
N SER A 67 3.72 3.41 -9.01
CA SER A 67 4.05 2.10 -9.58
C SER A 67 3.02 1.02 -9.23
N ILE A 68 2.60 0.97 -7.96
CA ILE A 68 1.56 0.04 -7.50
C ILE A 68 0.24 0.32 -8.21
N LEU A 69 -0.23 1.58 -8.22
CA LEU A 69 -1.51 1.95 -8.84
C LEU A 69 -1.54 1.68 -10.34
N LYS A 70 -0.42 1.92 -11.04
CA LYS A 70 -0.29 1.63 -12.47
C LYS A 70 -0.44 0.13 -12.75
N PHE A 71 0.22 -0.71 -11.96
CA PHE A 71 0.12 -2.16 -12.12
C PHE A 71 -1.28 -2.69 -11.78
N GLU A 72 -1.89 -2.17 -10.71
CA GLU A 72 -3.23 -2.54 -10.26
C GLU A 72 -4.36 -1.95 -11.12
N ASN A 73 -4.02 -1.11 -12.11
CA ASN A 73 -4.97 -0.38 -12.95
C ASN A 73 -6.01 0.41 -12.14
N ILE A 74 -5.54 1.14 -11.11
CA ILE A 74 -6.38 1.95 -10.21
C ILE A 74 -6.03 3.43 -10.39
N GLU A 75 -7.06 4.25 -10.62
CA GLU A 75 -6.91 5.71 -10.64
C GLU A 75 -6.68 6.28 -9.22
N MET A 76 -5.93 7.37 -9.16
CA MET A 76 -5.49 7.95 -7.89
C MET A 76 -6.65 8.44 -7.01
N ASP A 77 -7.67 9.06 -7.62
CA ASP A 77 -8.88 9.51 -6.95
C ASP A 77 -9.67 8.34 -6.35
N LYS A 78 -9.82 7.24 -7.10
CA LYS A 78 -10.45 6.01 -6.64
C LYS A 78 -9.68 5.39 -5.49
N PHE A 79 -8.35 5.35 -5.57
CA PHE A 79 -7.50 4.86 -4.47
C PHE A 79 -7.76 5.62 -3.16
N PHE A 80 -7.72 6.96 -3.20
CA PHE A 80 -7.93 7.77 -2.00
C PHE A 80 -9.38 7.74 -1.51
N GLY A 81 -10.36 7.61 -2.41
CA GLY A 81 -11.77 7.41 -2.06
C GLY A 81 -11.99 6.10 -1.30
N ASP A 82 -11.38 5.00 -1.76
CA ASP A 82 -11.47 3.71 -1.08
C ASP A 82 -10.66 3.69 0.23
N PHE A 83 -9.49 4.34 0.25
CA PHE A 83 -8.68 4.50 1.47
C PHE A 83 -9.45 5.27 2.56
N LYS A 84 -10.20 6.31 2.19
CA LYS A 84 -11.07 7.04 3.11
C LYS A 84 -12.11 6.12 3.74
N LYS A 85 -12.81 5.31 2.93
CA LYS A 85 -13.80 4.32 3.42
C LYS A 85 -13.16 3.29 4.33
N TYR A 86 -11.98 2.78 3.98
CA TYR A 86 -11.20 1.87 4.83
C TYR A 86 -10.95 2.49 6.22
N CYS A 87 -10.52 3.75 6.26
CA CYS A 87 -10.29 4.46 7.53
C CYS A 87 -11.56 4.70 8.36
N GLU A 88 -12.73 4.80 7.71
CA GLU A 88 -14.03 5.00 8.35
C GLU A 88 -14.60 3.67 8.88
N ASN A 89 -14.39 2.55 8.19
CA ASN A 89 -14.85 1.23 8.62
C ASN A 89 -14.14 0.72 9.88
N GLU A 90 -12.87 1.07 10.07
CA GLU A 90 -12.08 0.79 11.29
C GLU A 90 -12.57 1.55 12.55
N ARG A 91 -13.60 2.40 12.43
CA ARG A 91 -14.17 3.18 13.56
C ARG A 91 -15.49 2.62 14.10
N ASN A 92 -16.03 1.58 13.46
CA ASN A 92 -17.24 0.88 13.89
C ASN A 92 -16.88 -0.44 14.57
#